data_AF-A0A8B2SJG6-F1
#
_entry.id   AF-A0A8B2SJG6-F1
#
_cell.length_a   1.000
_cell.length_b   1.000
_cell.length_c   1.000
_cell.angle_alpha   90.00
_cell.angle_beta   90.00
_cell.angle_gamma   90.00
#
_symmetry.space_group_name_H-M   'P 1'
#
loop_
_entity.id
_entity.type
_entity.pdbx_description
1 polymer ?
#
loop_
_entity_poly.entity_id
_entity_poly.type
_entity_poly.pdbx_seq_one_letter_code
_entity_poly.pdbx_strand_id
1 'polypeptide(L)'
;MKLVPMLSGVAIAVALSACAGKSAQVPVPAADPNGINTLSQQSIQQPNVSGTIWIKQKVALPPDAVLTVTLSDASLADAPSKVVAQRAVRTEGKQAPFSFVLPYNPSDVQPNARILLSAAVTINGKLVFITDTVQEAINNGGTKIDLNLVPVQQTEVPVAPQTNQPSLPTPPTQM
;
A
#
# COMPACT_ATOMS: atom_id res chain seq x y z
N MET A 1 -87.78 16.91 32.77
CA MET A 1 -88.49 15.62 32.97
C MET A 1 -87.62 14.50 32.40
N LYS A 2 -87.83 13.24 32.82
CA LYS A 2 -87.06 12.04 32.40
C LYS A 2 -87.54 11.51 31.04
N LEU A 3 -86.69 10.79 30.29
CA LEU A 3 -86.90 9.39 29.83
C LEU A 3 -85.81 8.89 28.84
N VAL A 4 -85.54 7.57 28.88
CA VAL A 4 -84.54 6.75 28.14
C VAL A 4 -84.90 5.25 28.36
N PRO A 5 -84.33 4.23 27.67
CA PRO A 5 -83.28 4.19 26.61
C PRO A 5 -83.78 3.43 25.33
N MET A 6 -82.89 2.85 24.50
CA MET A 6 -82.92 1.43 24.02
C MET A 6 -82.10 1.10 22.73
N LEU A 7 -81.36 -0.03 22.81
CA LEU A 7 -81.02 -1.09 21.82
C LEU A 7 -80.14 -0.90 20.56
N SER A 8 -79.23 -1.89 20.39
CA SER A 8 -78.72 -2.59 19.17
C SER A 8 -78.30 -1.81 17.90
N GLY A 9 -77.25 -2.16 17.16
CA GLY A 9 -76.38 -3.35 17.14
C GLY A 9 -75.85 -3.60 15.70
N VAL A 10 -75.11 -4.70 15.47
CA VAL A 10 -74.50 -5.17 14.19
C VAL A 10 -73.09 -4.62 13.87
N ALA A 11 -72.19 -5.56 13.58
CA ALA A 11 -70.83 -5.35 13.07
C ALA A 11 -70.70 -6.00 11.68
N ILE A 12 -69.87 -5.43 10.81
CA ILE A 12 -69.55 -5.99 9.48
C ILE A 12 -68.03 -5.88 9.25
N ALA A 13 -67.39 -6.99 8.92
CA ALA A 13 -66.00 -7.05 8.48
C ALA A 13 -65.93 -7.15 6.95
N VAL A 14 -64.89 -6.57 6.35
CA VAL A 14 -64.67 -6.57 4.89
C VAL A 14 -63.28 -7.12 4.59
N ALA A 15 -63.22 -8.12 3.72
CA ALA A 15 -61.98 -8.60 3.09
C ALA A 15 -62.11 -8.42 1.57
N LEU A 16 -61.03 -7.99 0.92
CA LEU A 16 -60.98 -7.77 -0.53
C LEU A 16 -59.75 -8.46 -1.12
N SER A 17 -60.01 -9.39 -2.04
CA SER A 17 -58.99 -10.06 -2.87
C SER A 17 -59.04 -9.48 -4.28
N ALA A 18 -57.90 -9.15 -4.88
CA ALA A 18 -57.83 -8.69 -6.27
C ALA A 18 -56.51 -9.09 -6.94
N CYS A 19 -56.59 -9.86 -8.03
CA CYS A 19 -55.48 -10.21 -8.92
C CYS A 19 -55.96 -10.37 -10.36
N ALA A 20 -55.52 -9.49 -11.28
CA ALA A 20 -55.23 -9.75 -12.70
C ALA A 20 -55.02 -8.44 -13.48
N GLY A 21 -53.95 -8.31 -14.28
CA GLY A 21 -53.84 -7.22 -15.28
C GLY A 21 -52.43 -6.66 -15.53
N LYS A 22 -51.70 -7.31 -16.44
CA LYS A 22 -50.33 -6.98 -16.91
C LYS A 22 -50.03 -5.48 -17.10
N SER A 23 -48.86 -5.04 -16.60
CA SER A 23 -48.02 -4.01 -17.22
C SER A 23 -46.56 -4.27 -16.84
N ALA A 24 -45.62 -4.06 -17.78
CA ALA A 24 -44.21 -4.34 -17.56
C ALA A 24 -43.57 -3.20 -16.76
N GLN A 25 -43.29 -3.46 -15.47
CA GLN A 25 -42.60 -2.50 -14.61
C GLN A 25 -41.10 -2.51 -14.91
N VAL A 26 -40.59 -1.39 -15.42
CA VAL A 26 -39.14 -1.13 -15.46
C VAL A 26 -38.61 -1.18 -14.03
N PRO A 27 -37.56 -1.97 -13.70
CA PRO A 27 -36.97 -1.98 -12.37
C PRO A 27 -36.28 -0.65 -12.07
N VAL A 28 -37.02 0.29 -11.49
CA VAL A 28 -36.43 1.38 -10.72
C VAL A 28 -35.90 0.78 -9.41
N PRO A 29 -34.60 0.92 -9.06
CA PRO A 29 -34.10 0.45 -7.78
C PRO A 29 -34.76 1.24 -6.65
N ALA A 30 -35.73 0.63 -5.97
CA ALA A 30 -36.19 1.13 -4.70
C ALA A 30 -35.03 1.03 -3.70
N ALA A 31 -34.72 2.14 -3.02
CA ALA A 31 -33.67 2.15 -2.01
C ALA A 31 -34.08 1.27 -0.83
N ASP A 32 -33.48 0.09 -0.72
CA ASP A 32 -33.63 -0.78 0.44
C ASP A 32 -32.94 -0.11 1.65
N PRO A 33 -33.66 0.20 2.75
CA PRO A 33 -33.07 0.84 3.92
C PRO A 33 -32.00 -0.02 4.62
N ASN A 34 -31.87 -1.32 4.27
CA ASN A 34 -30.81 -2.21 4.77
C ASN A 34 -29.64 -2.40 3.77
N GLY A 35 -29.74 -1.86 2.55
CA GLY A 35 -28.76 -2.06 1.47
C GLY A 35 -27.43 -1.30 1.61
N ILE A 36 -27.27 -0.46 2.64
CA ILE A 36 -26.12 0.43 2.83
C ILE A 36 -25.04 -0.10 3.78
N ASN A 37 -25.31 -1.13 4.58
CA ASN A 37 -24.30 -1.70 5.50
C ASN A 37 -23.23 -2.57 4.82
N THR A 38 -23.47 -3.01 3.58
CA THR A 38 -22.46 -3.74 2.77
C THR A 38 -21.43 -2.81 2.13
N LEU A 39 -21.76 -1.53 1.93
CA LEU A 39 -20.86 -0.51 1.38
C LEU A 39 -19.95 0.11 2.47
N SER A 40 -20.38 0.10 3.74
CA SER A 40 -19.58 0.57 4.87
C SER A 40 -18.72 -0.53 5.52
N GLN A 41 -19.01 -1.81 5.28
CA GLN A 41 -18.18 -2.93 5.72
C GLN A 41 -17.11 -3.35 4.69
N GLN A 42 -17.13 -2.82 3.47
CA GLN A 42 -15.94 -2.76 2.61
C GLN A 42 -14.95 -1.70 3.11
N SER A 43 -14.51 -1.85 4.36
CA SER A 43 -13.12 -1.54 4.66
C SER A 43 -12.27 -2.50 3.84
N ILE A 44 -11.89 -2.06 2.63
CA ILE A 44 -11.00 -2.82 1.76
C ILE A 44 -9.74 -3.07 2.57
N GLN A 45 -9.59 -4.30 3.08
CA GLN A 45 -8.37 -4.73 3.75
C GLN A 45 -7.32 -4.85 2.67
N GLN A 46 -6.69 -3.72 2.36
CA GLN A 46 -5.74 -3.60 1.29
C GLN A 46 -4.62 -4.59 1.56
N PRO A 47 -4.30 -5.49 0.60
CA PRO A 47 -3.25 -6.46 0.80
C PRO A 47 -1.95 -5.71 1.11
N ASN A 48 -1.20 -6.26 2.05
CA ASN A 48 -0.05 -5.60 2.64
C ASN A 48 1.06 -6.61 2.88
N VAL A 49 2.29 -6.11 2.80
CA VAL A 49 3.48 -6.83 3.28
C VAL A 49 3.81 -6.30 4.66
N SER A 50 4.05 -7.19 5.61
CA SER A 50 4.32 -6.85 7.01
C SER A 50 5.52 -7.62 7.55
N GLY A 51 6.08 -7.16 8.66
CA GLY A 51 7.19 -7.86 9.30
C GLY A 51 7.97 -6.97 10.25
N THR A 52 9.16 -7.43 10.58
CA THR A 52 10.04 -6.86 11.60
C THR A 52 11.39 -6.51 10.98
N ILE A 53 11.84 -5.27 11.18
CA ILE A 53 13.12 -4.77 10.71
C ILE A 53 14.10 -4.74 11.88
N TRP A 54 15.15 -5.53 11.77
CA TRP A 54 16.26 -5.63 12.71
C TRP A 54 17.50 -4.92 12.16
N ILE A 55 18.37 -4.43 13.04
CA ILE A 55 19.70 -3.91 12.68
C ILE A 55 20.72 -4.85 13.34
N LYS A 56 21.65 -5.40 12.55
CA LYS A 56 22.61 -6.41 13.05
C LYS A 56 23.65 -5.80 14.01
N GLN A 57 23.88 -4.49 13.92
CA GLN A 57 24.83 -3.72 14.72
C GLN A 57 24.17 -3.16 15.98
N LYS A 58 24.91 -3.20 17.10
CA LYS A 58 24.52 -2.51 18.34
C LYS A 58 24.83 -1.01 18.22
N VAL A 59 23.90 -0.27 17.65
CA VAL A 59 24.02 1.17 17.37
C VAL A 59 22.69 1.87 17.67
N ALA A 60 22.75 3.05 18.27
CA ALA A 60 21.56 3.87 18.50
C ALA A 60 21.27 4.72 17.25
N LEU A 61 20.06 4.60 16.71
CA LEU A 61 19.57 5.54 15.70
C LEU A 61 19.20 6.87 16.36
N PRO A 62 19.60 8.02 15.79
CA PRO A 62 19.19 9.34 16.26
C PRO A 62 17.71 9.60 15.92
N PRO A 63 17.06 10.59 16.56
CA PRO A 63 15.62 10.80 16.41
C PRO A 63 15.18 11.35 15.05
N ASP A 64 16.10 11.92 14.29
CA ASP A 64 15.90 12.41 12.92
C ASP A 64 16.04 11.32 11.84
N ALA A 65 16.44 10.09 12.21
CA ALA A 65 16.60 9.00 11.27
C ALA A 65 15.26 8.63 10.59
N VAL A 66 15.30 8.36 9.29
CA VAL A 66 14.13 7.98 8.49
C VAL A 66 14.31 6.55 8.00
N LEU A 67 13.45 5.66 8.51
CA LEU A 67 13.31 4.29 8.00
C LEU A 67 12.37 4.31 6.80
N THR A 68 12.87 3.87 5.64
CA THR A 68 12.11 3.73 4.40
C THR A 68 12.02 2.25 4.03
N VAL A 69 10.80 1.75 3.87
CA VAL A 69 10.53 0.40 3.35
C VAL A 69 9.97 0.53 1.95
N THR A 70 10.54 -0.23 1.00
CA THR A 70 10.23 -0.15 -0.42
C THR A 70 9.95 -1.53 -0.97
N LEU A 71 8.78 -1.66 -1.61
CA LEU A 71 8.37 -2.78 -2.43
C LEU A 71 8.54 -2.38 -3.90
N SER A 72 9.28 -3.17 -4.66
CA SER A 72 9.63 -2.86 -6.06
C SER A 72 9.47 -4.07 -6.96
N ASP A 73 9.11 -3.84 -8.22
CA ASP A 73 9.04 -4.85 -9.27
C ASP A 73 10.36 -4.84 -10.07
N ALA A 74 11.08 -5.96 -10.04
CA ALA A 74 12.35 -6.19 -10.74
C ALA A 74 12.23 -7.32 -11.78
N SER A 75 11.07 -7.44 -12.44
CA SER A 75 10.81 -8.45 -13.47
C SER A 75 11.53 -8.18 -14.79
N LEU A 76 11.90 -6.93 -15.04
CA LEU A 76 12.66 -6.52 -16.23
C LEU A 76 14.15 -6.53 -15.89
N ALA A 77 14.92 -7.43 -16.49
CA ALA A 77 16.33 -7.63 -16.18
C ALA A 77 17.20 -6.40 -16.50
N ASP A 78 16.87 -5.67 -17.58
CA ASP A 78 17.67 -4.57 -18.14
C ASP A 78 17.08 -3.17 -17.82
N ALA A 79 16.14 -3.08 -16.88
CA ALA A 79 15.49 -1.82 -16.50
C ALA A 79 15.56 -1.57 -14.99
N PRO A 80 15.55 -0.29 -14.54
CA PRO A 80 15.43 0.04 -13.12
C PRO A 80 14.11 -0.50 -12.53
N SER A 81 14.17 -1.07 -11.33
CA SER A 81 12.99 -1.62 -10.65
C SER A 81 11.89 -0.58 -10.44
N LYS A 82 10.65 -0.89 -10.85
CA LYS A 82 9.50 0.00 -10.63
C LYS A 82 9.11 -0.05 -9.15
N VAL A 83 8.99 1.10 -8.47
CA VAL A 83 8.43 1.12 -7.11
C VAL A 83 6.93 0.82 -7.17
N VAL A 84 6.48 -0.19 -6.42
CA VAL A 84 5.08 -0.62 -6.30
C VAL A 84 4.43 0.02 -5.08
N ALA A 85 5.14 0.03 -3.96
CA ALA A 85 4.72 0.68 -2.72
C ALA A 85 5.95 1.14 -1.93
N GLN A 86 5.87 2.29 -1.28
CA GLN A 86 6.95 2.80 -0.44
C GLN A 86 6.38 3.51 0.77
N ARG A 87 7.02 3.33 1.93
CA ARG A 87 6.64 4.00 3.18
C ARG A 87 7.89 4.47 3.92
N ALA A 88 7.99 5.78 4.13
CA ALA A 88 9.00 6.41 4.97
C ALA A 88 8.40 6.80 6.32
N VAL A 89 9.11 6.52 7.41
CA VAL A 89 8.70 6.82 8.79
C VAL A 89 9.93 7.30 9.58
N ARG A 90 9.79 8.39 10.35
CA ARG A 90 10.84 8.81 11.27
C ARG A 90 10.91 7.84 12.45
N THR A 91 12.11 7.51 12.91
CA THR A 91 12.29 6.61 14.06
C THR A 91 11.91 7.27 15.38
N GLU A 92 12.01 8.60 15.48
CA GLU A 92 11.67 9.37 16.68
C GLU A 92 12.45 8.92 17.93
N GLY A 93 13.65 8.36 17.74
CA GLY A 93 14.51 7.82 18.79
C GLY A 93 14.17 6.39 19.21
N LYS A 94 13.12 5.79 18.63
CA LYS A 94 12.85 4.35 18.76
C LYS A 94 14.00 3.57 18.12
N GLN A 95 14.32 2.44 18.72
CA GLN A 95 15.39 1.55 18.30
C GLN A 95 14.83 0.26 17.71
N ALA A 96 15.63 -0.48 16.95
CA ALA A 96 15.24 -1.77 16.41
C ALA A 96 14.91 -2.77 17.55
N PRO A 97 13.95 -3.70 17.38
CA PRO A 97 13.19 -3.99 16.15
C PRO A 97 12.10 -2.96 15.79
N PHE A 98 11.92 -2.72 14.49
CA PHE A 98 10.82 -1.90 13.95
C PHE A 98 9.79 -2.77 13.24
N SER A 99 8.56 -2.83 13.75
CA SER A 99 7.45 -3.45 13.03
C SER A 99 6.95 -2.55 11.90
N PHE A 100 6.74 -3.11 10.71
CA PHE A 100 6.19 -2.38 9.57
C PHE A 100 4.94 -3.08 8.99
N VAL A 101 4.10 -2.26 8.36
CA VAL A 101 3.01 -2.67 7.48
C VAL A 101 3.06 -1.77 6.25
N LEU A 102 3.15 -2.37 5.07
CA LEU A 102 3.25 -1.72 3.77
C LEU A 102 2.08 -2.20 2.88
N PRO A 103 0.94 -1.49 2.88
CA PRO A 103 -0.13 -1.74 1.92
C PRO A 103 0.33 -1.53 0.49
N TYR A 104 -0.20 -2.33 -0.44
CA TYR A 104 0.03 -2.19 -1.87
C TYR A 104 -1.27 -2.36 -2.65
N ASN A 105 -1.31 -1.86 -3.88
CA ASN A 105 -2.42 -2.11 -4.80
C ASN A 105 -2.18 -3.44 -5.52
N PRO A 106 -3.07 -4.46 -5.42
CA PRO A 106 -2.85 -5.73 -6.10
C PRO A 106 -2.80 -5.58 -7.63
N SER A 107 -3.44 -4.56 -8.20
CA SER A 107 -3.41 -4.27 -9.65
C SER A 107 -2.03 -3.79 -10.15
N ASP A 108 -1.14 -3.35 -9.26
CA ASP A 108 0.23 -2.93 -9.60
C ASP A 108 1.24 -4.09 -9.60
N VAL A 109 0.82 -5.30 -9.19
CA VAL A 109 1.64 -6.52 -9.12
C VAL A 109 1.20 -7.49 -10.21
N GLN A 110 2.06 -7.75 -11.20
CA GLN A 110 1.76 -8.77 -12.21
C GLN A 110 1.86 -10.19 -11.60
N PRO A 111 1.06 -11.17 -12.05
CA PRO A 111 1.05 -12.52 -11.47
C PRO A 111 2.39 -13.25 -11.45
N ASN A 112 3.25 -12.97 -12.44
CA ASN A 112 4.59 -13.54 -12.57
C ASN A 112 5.70 -12.53 -12.24
N ALA A 113 5.37 -11.42 -11.57
CA ALA A 113 6.35 -10.39 -11.26
C ALA A 113 7.34 -10.82 -10.18
N ARG A 114 8.61 -10.47 -10.35
CA ARG A 114 9.64 -10.57 -9.31
C ARG A 114 9.56 -9.35 -8.39
N ILE A 115 8.68 -9.44 -7.40
CA ILE A 115 8.52 -8.38 -6.40
C ILE A 115 9.60 -8.52 -5.32
N LEU A 116 10.35 -7.43 -5.10
CA LEU A 116 11.45 -7.31 -4.16
C LEU A 116 11.10 -6.35 -3.03
N LEU A 117 11.31 -6.80 -1.80
CA LEU A 117 11.18 -6.03 -0.57
C LEU A 117 12.57 -5.63 -0.06
N SER A 118 12.73 -4.33 0.21
CA SER A 118 13.95 -3.75 0.79
C SER A 118 13.60 -2.68 1.82
N ALA A 119 14.53 -2.40 2.73
CA ALA A 119 14.46 -1.29 3.66
C ALA A 119 15.81 -0.58 3.77
N ALA A 120 15.73 0.71 4.07
CA ALA A 120 16.87 1.61 4.17
C ALA A 120 16.65 2.59 5.33
N VAL A 121 17.70 2.93 6.07
CA VAL A 121 17.68 4.02 7.05
C VAL A 121 18.57 5.14 6.53
N THR A 122 18.03 6.35 6.50
CA THR A 122 18.79 7.58 6.21
C THR A 122 18.89 8.46 7.45
N ILE A 123 20.01 9.17 7.61
CA ILE A 123 20.25 10.17 8.65
C ILE A 123 20.74 11.43 7.93
N ASN A 124 20.09 12.58 8.15
CA ASN A 124 20.38 13.83 7.43
C ASN A 124 20.51 13.65 5.89
N GLY A 125 19.63 12.82 5.30
CA GLY A 125 19.63 12.50 3.87
C GLY A 125 20.72 11.54 3.39
N LYS A 126 21.69 11.16 4.24
CA LYS A 126 22.70 10.14 3.92
C LYS A 126 22.16 8.74 4.24
N LEU A 127 22.27 7.82 3.30
CA LEU A 127 22.01 6.39 3.55
C LEU A 127 23.06 5.86 4.53
N VAL A 128 22.59 5.24 5.62
CA VAL A 128 23.47 4.71 6.68
C VAL A 128 23.29 3.21 6.91
N PHE A 129 22.07 2.69 6.76
CA PHE A 129 21.79 1.25 6.80
C PHE A 129 20.92 0.85 5.60
N ILE A 130 21.12 -0.37 5.11
CA ILE A 130 20.33 -0.99 4.04
C ILE A 130 20.09 -2.46 4.38
N THR A 131 19.04 -3.07 3.83
CA THR A 131 18.80 -4.52 3.92
C THR A 131 20.00 -5.32 3.39
N ASP A 132 20.42 -6.31 4.18
CA ASP A 132 21.56 -7.21 3.94
C ASP A 132 21.36 -8.09 2.69
N THR A 133 20.16 -8.68 2.56
CA THR A 133 19.75 -9.43 1.37
C THR A 133 18.31 -9.05 1.04
N VAL A 134 18.12 -8.50 -0.16
CA VAL A 134 16.80 -8.14 -0.69
C VAL A 134 15.94 -9.40 -0.74
N GLN A 135 14.74 -9.34 -0.16
CA GLN A 135 13.85 -10.49 -0.07
C GLN A 135 12.84 -10.45 -1.21
N GLU A 136 12.47 -11.60 -1.76
CA GLU A 136 11.32 -11.67 -2.65
C GLU A 136 10.02 -11.65 -1.83
N ALA A 137 8.97 -11.05 -2.38
CA ALA A 137 7.69 -10.86 -1.70
C ALA A 137 6.52 -11.22 -2.62
N ILE A 138 5.34 -11.38 -2.01
CA ILE A 138 4.06 -11.69 -2.67
C ILE A 138 4.15 -13.00 -3.48
N ASN A 139 4.49 -12.92 -4.76
CA ASN A 139 4.46 -14.05 -5.70
C ASN A 139 5.43 -15.17 -5.31
N ASN A 140 6.64 -14.83 -4.83
CA ASN A 140 7.71 -15.81 -4.56
C ASN A 140 8.14 -15.91 -3.08
N GLY A 141 7.64 -15.02 -2.20
CA GLY A 141 8.07 -14.96 -0.80
C GLY A 141 7.00 -14.56 0.22
N GLY A 142 5.73 -14.51 -0.19
CA GLY A 142 4.61 -14.25 0.72
C GLY A 142 4.56 -12.81 1.25
N THR A 143 3.75 -12.59 2.28
CA THR A 143 3.38 -11.24 2.80
C THR A 143 3.85 -10.96 4.22
N LYS A 144 4.56 -11.91 4.86
CA LYS A 144 5.14 -11.73 6.20
C LYS A 144 6.64 -12.01 6.15
N ILE A 145 7.45 -10.96 6.12
CA ILE A 145 8.89 -11.02 5.84
C ILE A 145 9.63 -10.13 6.83
N ASP A 146 10.52 -10.72 7.62
CA ASP A 146 11.45 -9.98 8.48
C ASP A 146 12.72 -9.59 7.68
N LEU A 147 13.27 -8.41 7.98
CA LEU A 147 14.43 -7.86 7.29
C LEU A 147 15.56 -7.58 8.27
N ASN A 148 16.79 -7.92 7.87
CA ASN A 148 18.01 -7.56 8.60
C ASN A 148 18.73 -6.44 7.86
N LEU A 149 19.10 -5.38 8.59
CA LEU A 149 19.83 -4.23 8.07
C LEU A 149 21.29 -4.27 8.51
N VAL A 150 22.15 -3.83 7.59
CA VAL A 150 23.60 -3.67 7.74
C VAL A 150 24.01 -2.24 7.37
N PRO A 151 25.09 -1.70 7.93
CA PRO A 151 25.60 -0.40 7.54
C PRO A 151 26.06 -0.44 6.09
N VAL A 152 25.87 0.67 5.37
CA VAL A 152 26.47 0.77 4.05
C VAL A 152 27.98 0.84 4.17
N GLN A 153 28.67 -0.10 3.51
CA GLN A 153 30.09 0.08 3.23
C GLN A 153 30.20 1.10 2.10
N GLN A 154 30.56 2.33 2.44
CA GLN A 154 30.85 3.37 1.45
C GLN A 154 32.19 3.08 0.78
N THR A 155 32.22 2.06 -0.08
CA THR A 155 33.27 1.96 -1.08
C THR A 155 33.05 3.12 -2.03
N GLU A 156 33.86 4.17 -1.90
CA GLU A 156 33.95 5.23 -2.91
C GLU A 156 34.23 4.54 -4.24
N VAL A 157 33.27 4.59 -5.18
CA VAL A 157 33.52 4.12 -6.54
C VAL A 157 34.64 5.00 -7.09
N PRO A 158 35.83 4.46 -7.41
CA PRO A 158 36.90 5.28 -7.92
C PRO A 158 36.43 5.82 -9.27
N VAL A 159 36.19 7.13 -9.34
CA VAL A 159 35.95 7.81 -10.60
C VAL A 159 37.27 7.78 -11.35
N ALA A 160 37.46 6.74 -12.16
CA ALA A 160 38.62 6.63 -13.02
C ALA A 160 38.70 7.89 -13.89
N PRO A 161 39.82 8.62 -13.90
CA PRO A 161 39.93 9.85 -14.68
C PRO A 161 39.72 9.51 -16.15
N GLN A 162 38.66 10.08 -16.75
CA GLN A 162 38.31 9.85 -18.15
C GLN A 162 39.32 10.56 -19.06
N THR A 163 40.42 9.88 -19.41
CA THR A 163 41.48 10.39 -20.29
C THR A 163 41.10 10.41 -21.78
N ASN A 164 39.84 10.10 -22.13
CA ASN A 164 39.34 10.05 -23.50
C ASN A 164 38.63 11.35 -23.95
N GLN A 165 39.16 12.52 -23.58
CA GLN A 165 38.87 13.75 -24.32
C GLN A 165 39.80 13.84 -25.54
N PRO A 166 39.27 13.92 -26.79
CA PRO A 166 40.08 14.30 -27.93
C PRO A 166 40.57 15.73 -27.74
N SER A 167 41.88 15.92 -27.62
CA SER A 167 42.46 17.26 -27.61
C SER A 167 42.34 17.89 -29.00
N LEU A 168 41.71 19.07 -29.07
CA LEU A 168 41.73 19.88 -30.30
C LEU A 168 43.19 20.26 -30.62
N PRO A 169 43.68 20.08 -31.85
CA PRO A 169 45.00 20.55 -32.24
C PRO A 169 44.99 22.09 -32.32
N THR A 170 45.93 22.72 -31.61
CA THR A 170 46.14 24.17 -31.63
C THR A 170 46.76 24.60 -32.97
N PRO A 171 46.28 25.68 -33.63
CA PRO A 171 46.92 26.17 -34.86
C PRO A 171 48.33 26.72 -34.58
N PRO A 172 49.31 26.49 -35.48
CA PRO A 172 50.64 27.09 -35.34
C PRO A 172 50.60 28.59 -35.65
N THR A 173 51.05 29.41 -34.70
CA THR A 173 51.37 30.82 -34.92
C THR A 173 52.59 30.92 -35.85
N GLN A 174 52.42 31.51 -37.03
CA GLN A 174 53.54 31.80 -37.93
C GLN A 174 54.24 33.10 -37.52
N MET A 175 55.57 33.10 -37.59
CA MET A 175 56.43 34.28 -37.66
C MET A 175 57.18 34.27 -39.00
#